data_AF-A0A3D1QWQ2-F1
#
_entry.id   AF-A0A3D1QWQ2-F1
#
_cell.length_a   1.000
_cell.length_b   1.000
_cell.length_c   1.000
_cell.angle_alpha   90.00
_cell.angle_beta   90.00
_cell.angle_gamma   90.00
#
_symmetry.space_group_name_H-M   'P 1'
#
loop_
_entity.id
_entity.type
_entity.pdbx_description
1 polymer ?
#
loop_
_entity_poly.entity_id
_entity_poly.type
_entity_poly.pdbx_seq_one_letter_code
_entity_poly.pdbx_strand_id
1 'polypeptide(L)'
;VDPEVVALLSRSRLEGLEIAEPREVLSGLVPRMREAGADLVVVLFHLAGKQSGEKAEKLAGRVPGIDLIVTNGLFEPFEPDHDIELSETRPSGFIVAPRTRTFLVGADTGSLRAVLASAEAKRAEDGRWQLVRLDPKTVPTSELPPYPETAQMLEEAARAYCEDWGKPLRPGLELAQAFDLQDLRTFVLNVMRFQTDSEIALANAQSFRGQLYFPLTDTLTSADVYATLPYGNRLATFVVKGSELADLAKKLGDELVASGLEDSSSGLKVNGRPLNKDRTYRVAANQFLAEGGDGVFDPKKLERLAFYSPPWSESQPTIAAVVVHYVATGQHLRRGDDKLAPSESFPDLHSKFLWTYTGSINSSYNRVSVANPQRNGAAAYDRTRLNLTASDVVNIEAKAAARADSRNHGWDNDLLVLYATTRLNGEDAAGGFEETSDTVRLRSAYKFLGFRAASGDRWWVPVPFAELQVESEFNQPDERAWHLFELTGIVGTLFRIAGPLEIKVGFNGKRDVFQPDRETTFGLNAGYQLKRFDVFKLLGKPVQFESELEYFFNSIGGANIQELRSLSRLYFSLTHRLFFTASYNAYLYRTAEVRVPGHSNEINVGLNFLWDKTVQSF
;
A
#
# COMPACT_ATOMS: atom_id res chain seq x y z
N VAL A 1 20.73 32.38 -0.32
CA VAL A 1 20.13 31.04 -0.53
C VAL A 1 19.12 30.84 0.57
N ASP A 2 17.96 30.33 0.23
CA ASP A 2 16.85 30.18 1.17
C ASP A 2 17.13 29.17 2.26
N PRO A 3 17.00 29.52 3.55
CA PRO A 3 17.07 28.55 4.62
C PRO A 3 16.03 27.43 4.49
N GLU A 4 14.88 27.67 3.84
CA GLU A 4 13.85 26.65 3.58
C GLU A 4 14.23 25.68 2.46
N VAL A 5 15.28 25.96 1.67
CA VAL A 5 15.86 24.96 0.73
C VAL A 5 16.35 23.73 1.47
N VAL A 6 16.65 23.83 2.78
CA VAL A 6 16.94 22.67 3.63
C VAL A 6 15.79 21.66 3.64
N ALA A 7 14.54 22.12 3.56
CA ALA A 7 13.36 21.25 3.50
C ALA A 7 13.09 20.70 2.09
N LEU A 8 13.64 21.35 1.06
CA LEU A 8 13.41 21.03 -0.36
C LEU A 8 14.52 20.18 -1.00
N LEU A 9 15.64 20.00 -0.30
CA LEU A 9 16.74 19.15 -0.72
C LEU A 9 16.78 17.86 0.09
N SER A 10 17.17 16.78 -0.56
CA SER A 10 17.49 15.52 0.11
C SER A 10 18.62 15.76 1.12
N ARG A 11 18.54 15.17 2.31
CA ARG A 11 19.54 15.38 3.39
C ARG A 11 20.98 15.13 2.94
N SER A 12 21.17 14.15 2.07
CA SER A 12 22.45 13.81 1.45
C SER A 12 23.10 14.96 0.65
N ARG A 13 22.32 15.92 0.13
CA ARG A 13 22.83 17.09 -0.62
C ARG A 13 23.22 18.26 0.28
N LEU A 14 22.88 18.20 1.56
CA LEU A 14 23.15 19.26 2.55
C LEU A 14 24.30 18.89 3.48
N GLU A 15 24.91 17.71 3.30
CA GLU A 15 25.97 17.24 4.17
C GLU A 15 27.19 18.18 4.13
N GLY A 16 27.57 18.71 5.29
CA GLY A 16 28.67 19.66 5.43
C GLY A 16 28.35 21.11 5.03
N LEU A 17 27.10 21.43 4.70
CA LEU A 17 26.66 22.78 4.34
C LEU A 17 25.76 23.39 5.42
N GLU A 18 25.98 24.66 5.73
CA GLU A 18 25.11 25.48 6.58
C GLU A 18 24.53 26.62 5.75
N ILE A 19 23.20 26.74 5.72
CA ILE A 19 22.51 27.86 5.05
C ILE A 19 22.12 28.88 6.13
N ALA A 20 22.92 29.93 6.25
CA ALA A 20 22.71 31.01 7.21
C ALA A 20 21.53 31.92 6.83
N GLU A 21 20.94 32.55 7.84
CA GLU A 21 19.82 33.49 7.64
C GLU A 21 20.29 34.76 6.89
N PRO A 22 19.72 35.10 5.71
CA PRO A 22 20.21 36.20 4.89
C PRO A 22 20.30 37.53 5.61
N ARG A 23 19.36 37.83 6.52
CA ARG A 23 19.41 39.07 7.30
C ARG A 23 20.66 39.17 8.15
N GLU A 24 21.05 38.10 8.84
CA GLU A 24 22.20 38.11 9.74
C GLU A 24 23.49 38.34 8.95
N VAL A 25 23.63 37.63 7.82
CA VAL A 25 24.78 37.75 6.92
C VAL A 25 24.87 39.17 6.33
N LEU A 26 23.78 39.68 5.77
CA LEU A 26 23.77 40.99 5.10
C LEU A 26 23.96 42.16 6.09
N SER A 27 23.45 42.05 7.32
CA SER A 27 23.64 43.10 8.34
C SER A 27 25.11 43.32 8.67
N GLY A 28 25.95 42.29 8.58
CA GLY A 28 27.40 42.40 8.76
C GLY A 28 28.17 42.69 7.47
N LEU A 29 27.71 42.16 6.32
CA LEU A 29 28.42 42.27 5.05
C LEU A 29 28.26 43.65 4.39
N VAL A 30 27.06 44.23 4.44
CA VAL A 30 26.77 45.52 3.79
C VAL A 30 27.68 46.65 4.31
N PRO A 31 27.84 46.85 5.64
CA PRO A 31 28.78 47.86 6.15
C PRO A 31 30.22 47.64 5.67
N ARG A 32 30.69 46.38 5.67
CA ARG A 32 32.04 46.04 5.21
C ARG A 32 32.25 46.34 3.73
N MET A 33 31.25 46.11 2.88
CA MET A 33 31.30 46.48 1.46
C MET A 33 31.39 48.00 1.29
N ARG A 34 30.64 48.76 2.10
CA ARG A 34 30.70 50.23 2.08
C ARG A 34 32.05 50.77 2.56
N GLU A 35 32.60 50.21 3.63
CA GLU A 35 33.94 50.54 4.13
C GLU A 35 35.03 50.22 3.10
N ALA A 36 34.85 49.16 2.31
CA ALA A 36 35.73 48.79 1.20
C ALA A 36 35.58 49.71 -0.04
N GLY A 37 34.69 50.71 0.01
CA GLY A 37 34.51 51.70 -1.06
C GLY A 37 33.40 51.38 -2.06
N ALA A 38 32.47 50.46 -1.75
CA ALA A 38 31.35 50.19 -2.64
C ALA A 38 30.39 51.40 -2.75
N ASP A 39 30.31 51.95 -3.96
CA ASP A 39 29.35 52.97 -4.34
C ASP A 39 27.91 52.45 -4.37
N LEU A 40 27.71 51.23 -4.87
CA LEU A 40 26.38 50.59 -4.91
C LEU A 40 26.46 49.16 -4.36
N VAL A 41 25.40 48.76 -3.65
CA VAL A 41 25.20 47.41 -3.11
C VAL A 41 23.95 46.82 -3.72
N VAL A 42 24.13 45.79 -4.54
CA VAL A 42 23.06 45.04 -5.22
C VAL A 42 22.98 43.64 -4.61
N VAL A 43 21.77 43.21 -4.23
CA VAL A 43 21.50 41.88 -3.69
C VAL A 43 20.65 41.10 -4.67
N LEU A 44 21.16 39.96 -5.13
CA LEU A 44 20.36 38.95 -5.82
C LEU A 44 19.77 38.03 -4.76
N PHE A 45 18.46 38.17 -4.53
CA PHE A 45 17.73 37.45 -3.50
C PHE A 45 16.87 36.37 -4.15
N HIS A 46 16.96 35.15 -3.66
CA HIS A 46 16.14 34.06 -4.16
C HIS A 46 15.72 33.17 -3.02
N LEU A 47 14.40 33.04 -2.85
CA LEU A 47 13.79 32.02 -2.02
C LEU A 47 12.84 31.12 -2.79
N ALA A 48 12.70 29.90 -2.32
CA ALA A 48 11.77 28.95 -2.89
C ALA A 48 10.33 29.34 -2.51
N GLY A 49 9.42 29.09 -3.44
CA GLY A 49 7.99 29.31 -3.22
C GLY A 49 7.57 30.79 -3.26
N LYS A 50 6.28 30.99 -2.94
CA LYS A 50 5.56 32.25 -3.15
C LYS A 50 6.02 33.35 -2.19
N GLN A 51 6.55 33.00 -1.02
CA GLN A 51 6.94 33.94 0.04
C GLN A 51 8.24 34.71 -0.24
N SER A 52 8.94 34.42 -1.35
CA SER A 52 10.22 35.07 -1.66
C SER A 52 10.10 36.60 -1.72
N GLY A 53 9.07 37.11 -2.39
CA GLY A 53 8.82 38.56 -2.51
C GLY A 53 8.59 39.24 -1.16
N GLU A 54 7.73 38.64 -0.32
CA GLU A 54 7.43 39.14 1.03
C GLU A 54 8.68 39.18 1.92
N LYS A 55 9.47 38.11 1.93
CA LYS A 55 10.70 38.04 2.72
C LYS A 55 11.77 39.02 2.19
N ALA A 56 11.85 39.22 0.88
CA ALA A 56 12.72 40.24 0.28
C ALA A 56 12.31 41.66 0.73
N GLU A 57 11.02 41.96 0.78
CA GLU A 57 10.50 43.25 1.27
C GLU A 57 10.83 43.45 2.75
N LYS A 58 10.63 42.43 3.60
CA LYS A 58 11.02 42.45 5.01
C LYS A 58 12.52 42.67 5.20
N LEU A 59 13.35 42.01 4.39
CA LEU A 59 14.80 42.19 4.40
C LEU A 59 15.19 43.62 4.02
N ALA A 60 14.65 44.12 2.90
CA ALA A 60 14.93 45.46 2.41
C ALA A 60 14.57 46.52 3.45
N GLY A 61 13.43 46.39 4.14
CA GLY A 61 13.02 47.34 5.18
C GLY A 61 13.85 47.31 6.47
N ARG A 62 14.69 46.28 6.68
CA ARG A 62 15.43 46.04 7.93
C ARG A 62 16.94 46.15 7.80
N VAL A 63 17.50 46.03 6.59
CA VAL A 63 18.96 46.10 6.36
C VAL A 63 19.30 47.39 5.61
N PRO A 64 19.81 48.43 6.30
CA PRO A 64 20.17 49.69 5.65
C PRO A 64 21.41 49.52 4.76
N GLY A 65 21.53 50.40 3.75
CA GLY A 65 22.71 50.47 2.88
C GLY A 65 22.68 49.58 1.64
N ILE A 66 21.60 48.83 1.42
CA ILE A 66 21.33 48.11 0.16
C ILE A 66 20.64 49.07 -0.81
N ASP A 67 21.15 49.20 -2.05
CA ASP A 67 20.54 50.07 -3.07
C ASP A 67 19.47 49.33 -3.87
N LEU A 68 19.75 48.09 -4.28
CA LEU A 68 18.85 47.29 -5.12
C LEU A 68 18.78 45.85 -4.65
N ILE A 69 17.57 45.31 -4.52
CA ILE A 69 17.31 43.87 -4.42
C ILE A 69 16.61 43.40 -5.69
N VAL A 70 17.16 42.38 -6.33
CA VAL A 70 16.50 41.65 -7.42
C VAL A 70 16.01 40.32 -6.85
N THR A 71 14.69 40.08 -6.89
CA THR A 71 14.08 38.91 -6.24
C THR A 71 13.05 38.20 -7.10
N ASN A 72 12.93 36.87 -6.99
CA ASN A 72 11.76 36.16 -7.52
C ASN A 72 10.53 36.40 -6.63
N GLY A 73 9.34 36.06 -7.14
CA GLY A 73 8.08 36.06 -6.37
C GLY A 73 7.44 37.43 -6.14
N LEU A 74 8.09 38.54 -6.52
CA LEU A 74 7.53 39.91 -6.36
C LEU A 74 6.32 40.20 -7.28
N PHE A 75 6.02 39.30 -8.21
CA PHE A 75 4.87 39.37 -9.11
C PHE A 75 3.63 38.62 -8.59
N GLU A 76 3.74 37.90 -7.48
CA GLU A 76 2.62 37.20 -6.87
C GLU A 76 1.78 38.14 -5.99
N PRO A 77 0.42 38.05 -5.99
CA PRO A 77 -0.41 38.83 -5.10
C PRO A 77 -0.21 38.38 -3.64
N PHE A 78 0.18 39.31 -2.76
CA PHE A 78 0.29 39.10 -1.31
C PHE A 78 -0.87 39.80 -0.59
N GLU A 79 -1.40 39.19 0.47
CA GLU A 79 -2.21 39.92 1.45
C GLU A 79 -1.30 40.92 2.21
N PRO A 80 -1.68 42.20 2.33
CA PRO A 80 -0.84 43.19 2.99
C PRO A 80 -0.70 42.90 4.49
N ASP A 81 0.53 42.97 5.00
CA ASP A 81 0.86 42.91 6.42
C ASP A 81 0.15 44.06 7.16
N HIS A 82 -0.78 43.74 8.08
CA HIS A 82 -1.62 44.71 8.78
C HIS A 82 -0.85 45.66 9.70
N ASP A 83 0.42 45.37 10.00
CA ASP A 83 1.31 46.23 10.80
C ASP A 83 2.02 47.31 9.95
N ILE A 84 1.79 47.33 8.62
CA ILE A 84 2.37 48.30 7.70
C ILE A 84 1.23 49.03 6.96
N GLU A 85 0.91 50.24 7.37
CA GLU A 85 -0.02 51.11 6.62
C GLU A 85 0.54 51.34 5.21
N LEU A 86 -0.13 50.78 4.20
CA LEU A 86 0.20 50.96 2.80
C LEU A 86 -1.05 51.36 2.01
N SER A 87 -0.95 52.49 1.31
CA SER A 87 -1.95 52.96 0.36
C SER A 87 -1.80 52.22 -0.97
N GLU A 88 -2.93 51.73 -1.47
CA GLU A 88 -3.22 51.40 -2.87
C GLU A 88 -2.52 50.18 -3.49
N THR A 89 -3.30 49.48 -4.31
CA THR A 89 -2.92 48.38 -5.21
C THR A 89 -1.62 48.68 -5.96
N ARG A 90 -0.53 47.99 -5.61
CA ARG A 90 0.81 48.21 -6.19
C ARG A 90 0.93 47.58 -7.59
N PRO A 91 1.59 48.23 -8.56
CA PRO A 91 1.93 47.60 -9.83
C PRO A 91 2.89 46.42 -9.61
N SER A 92 2.64 45.32 -10.32
CA SER A 92 3.33 44.03 -10.18
C SER A 92 4.85 44.13 -10.37
N GLY A 93 5.65 43.70 -9.40
CA GLY A 93 7.10 43.46 -9.57
C GLY A 93 8.06 44.61 -9.28
N PHE A 94 7.65 45.70 -8.62
CA PHE A 94 8.55 46.77 -8.19
C PHE A 94 8.11 47.45 -6.90
N ILE A 95 9.03 47.64 -5.95
CA ILE A 95 8.77 48.26 -4.63
C ILE A 95 9.97 49.12 -4.23
N VAL A 96 9.74 50.17 -3.44
CA VAL A 96 10.81 50.88 -2.72
C VAL A 96 10.56 50.77 -1.23
N ALA A 97 11.53 50.22 -0.49
CA ALA A 97 11.42 50.07 0.95
C ALA A 97 11.38 51.46 1.63
N PRO A 98 10.33 51.79 2.42
CA PRO A 98 10.11 53.17 2.87
C PRO A 98 11.18 53.67 3.86
N ARG A 99 11.73 52.78 4.70
CA ARG A 99 12.73 53.14 5.72
C ARG A 99 14.14 53.24 5.17
N THR A 100 14.56 52.24 4.40
CA THR A 100 15.94 52.11 3.91
C THR A 100 16.15 52.72 2.54
N ARG A 101 15.04 53.06 1.84
CA ARG A 101 15.03 53.54 0.45
C ARG A 101 15.61 52.54 -0.56
N THR A 102 15.72 51.27 -0.19
CA THR A 102 16.16 50.18 -1.08
C THR A 102 15.13 49.94 -2.18
N PHE A 103 15.58 49.89 -3.43
CA PHE A 103 14.75 49.48 -4.56
C PHE A 103 14.63 47.95 -4.62
N LEU A 104 13.45 47.43 -4.95
CA LEU A 104 13.19 46.00 -5.14
C LEU A 104 12.58 45.79 -6.51
N VAL A 105 13.17 44.90 -7.30
CA VAL A 105 12.67 44.51 -8.63
C VAL A 105 12.42 43.02 -8.66
N GLY A 106 11.28 42.64 -9.22
CA GLY A 106 10.93 41.26 -9.51
C GLY A 106 11.77 40.73 -10.66
N ALA A 107 12.40 39.58 -10.48
CA ALA A 107 12.91 38.75 -11.56
C ALA A 107 11.82 37.74 -11.96
N ASP A 108 11.45 37.74 -13.24
CA ASP A 108 10.65 36.66 -13.81
C ASP A 108 11.58 35.45 -14.02
N THR A 109 11.26 34.33 -13.38
CA THR A 109 12.01 33.07 -13.52
C THR A 109 11.46 32.19 -14.65
N GLY A 110 10.40 32.63 -15.34
CA GLY A 110 9.85 31.99 -16.53
C GLY A 110 10.56 32.43 -17.82
N SER A 111 10.25 31.75 -18.93
CA SER A 111 10.85 32.01 -20.25
C SER A 111 10.06 32.97 -21.14
N LEU A 112 8.85 33.37 -20.73
CA LEU A 112 7.91 34.12 -21.58
C LEU A 112 8.01 35.63 -21.42
N ARG A 113 8.61 36.11 -20.33
CA ARG A 113 8.73 37.54 -20.04
C ARG A 113 10.13 37.84 -19.51
N ALA A 114 10.61 39.03 -19.83
CA ALA A 114 11.83 39.59 -19.29
C ALA A 114 11.50 40.90 -18.56
N VAL A 115 12.29 41.23 -17.54
CA VAL A 115 12.18 42.50 -16.81
C VAL A 115 13.40 43.34 -17.17
N LEU A 116 13.15 44.45 -17.88
CA LEU A 116 14.17 45.43 -18.24
C LEU A 116 14.11 46.57 -17.25
N ALA A 117 15.17 46.79 -16.47
CA ALA A 117 15.23 47.87 -15.48
C ALA A 117 16.29 48.91 -15.86
N SER A 118 15.88 50.16 -16.03
CA SER A 118 16.78 51.29 -16.24
C SER A 118 17.01 52.03 -14.92
N ALA A 119 18.28 52.22 -14.56
CA ALA A 119 18.71 52.84 -13.31
C ALA A 119 19.35 54.20 -13.55
N GLU A 120 18.96 55.20 -12.76
CA GLU A 120 19.65 56.50 -12.70
C GLU A 120 20.38 56.63 -11.37
N ALA A 121 21.68 56.91 -11.42
CA ALA A 121 22.50 57.19 -10.26
C ALA A 121 22.95 58.65 -10.25
N LYS A 122 23.05 59.24 -9.05
CA LYS A 122 23.61 60.58 -8.84
C LYS A 122 24.70 60.52 -7.78
N ARG A 123 25.66 61.44 -7.88
CA ARG A 123 26.72 61.57 -6.88
C ARG A 123 26.16 62.32 -5.66
N ALA A 124 26.21 61.68 -4.50
CA ALA A 124 25.83 62.27 -3.22
C ALA A 124 26.89 63.27 -2.73
N GLU A 125 26.55 64.05 -1.69
CA GLU A 125 27.45 65.06 -1.12
C GLU A 125 28.74 64.47 -0.55
N ASP A 126 28.70 63.21 -0.11
CA ASP A 126 29.87 62.46 0.36
C ASP A 126 30.74 61.90 -0.79
N GLY A 127 30.39 62.20 -2.04
CA GLY A 127 31.13 61.82 -3.23
C GLY A 127 30.81 60.43 -3.78
N ARG A 128 29.93 59.64 -3.14
CA ARG A 128 29.53 58.30 -3.59
C ARG A 128 28.40 58.34 -4.61
N TRP A 129 28.33 57.34 -5.48
CA TRP A 129 27.14 57.17 -6.31
C TRP A 129 25.98 56.60 -5.50
N GLN A 130 24.78 57.14 -5.70
CA GLN A 130 23.54 56.65 -5.11
C GLN A 130 22.51 56.45 -6.21
N LEU A 131 21.82 55.31 -6.19
CA LEU A 131 20.69 55.06 -7.06
C LEU A 131 19.52 55.97 -6.63
N VAL A 132 18.99 56.79 -7.55
CA VAL A 132 17.92 57.75 -7.27
C VAL A 132 16.60 57.42 -7.97
N ARG A 133 16.66 56.66 -9.06
CA ARG A 133 15.49 56.22 -9.82
C ARG A 133 15.74 54.84 -10.42
N LEU A 134 14.70 54.03 -10.45
CA LEU A 134 14.66 52.75 -11.16
C LEU A 134 13.34 52.64 -11.90
N ASP A 135 13.41 52.29 -13.19
CA ASP A 135 12.25 52.16 -14.08
C ASP A 135 12.22 50.74 -14.67
N PRO A 136 11.53 49.78 -14.00
CA PRO A 136 11.38 48.43 -14.48
C PRO A 136 10.17 48.30 -15.43
N LYS A 137 10.41 47.70 -16.59
CA LYS A 137 9.40 47.32 -17.57
C LYS A 137 9.42 45.82 -17.81
N THR A 138 8.27 45.18 -17.67
CA THR A 138 8.13 43.79 -18.11
C THR A 138 7.75 43.74 -19.58
N VAL A 139 8.47 42.94 -20.36
CA VAL A 139 8.25 42.77 -21.80
C VAL A 139 8.15 41.27 -22.13
N PRO A 140 7.30 40.86 -23.09
CA PRO A 140 7.33 39.51 -23.63
C PRO A 140 8.69 39.21 -24.26
N THR A 141 9.25 38.03 -24.00
CA THR A 141 10.53 37.63 -24.61
C THR A 141 10.46 37.54 -26.13
N SER A 142 9.27 37.27 -26.69
CA SER A 142 9.02 37.28 -28.14
C SER A 142 9.20 38.65 -28.82
N GLU A 143 9.15 39.74 -28.05
CA GLU A 143 9.37 41.10 -28.55
C GLU A 143 10.86 41.50 -28.53
N LEU A 144 11.72 40.69 -27.89
CA LEU A 144 13.15 40.95 -27.81
C LEU A 144 13.88 40.25 -28.96
N PRO A 145 14.71 40.97 -29.74
CA PRO A 145 15.51 40.32 -30.77
C PRO A 145 16.48 39.33 -30.12
N PRO A 146 16.59 38.09 -30.63
CA PRO A 146 17.56 37.14 -30.11
C PRO A 146 18.98 37.66 -30.35
N TYR A 147 19.84 37.49 -29.36
CA TYR A 147 21.26 37.79 -29.53
C TYR A 147 21.89 36.75 -30.47
N PRO A 148 22.45 37.13 -31.64
CA PRO A 148 22.83 36.19 -32.69
C PRO A 148 23.77 35.08 -32.21
N GLU A 149 24.76 35.41 -31.40
CA GLU A 149 25.77 34.46 -30.90
C GLU A 149 25.16 33.47 -29.90
N THR A 150 24.24 33.92 -29.04
CA THR A 150 23.50 33.03 -28.13
C THR A 150 22.55 32.13 -28.91
N ALA A 151 21.87 32.66 -29.93
CA ALA A 151 20.98 31.88 -30.78
C ALA A 151 21.76 30.78 -31.51
N GLN A 152 22.90 31.12 -32.12
CA GLN A 152 23.77 30.14 -32.77
C GLN A 152 24.24 29.05 -31.79
N MET A 153 24.72 29.44 -30.60
CA MET A 153 25.15 28.49 -29.57
C MET A 153 24.00 27.54 -29.16
N LEU A 154 22.78 28.06 -28.98
CA LEU A 154 21.62 27.25 -28.63
C LEU A 154 21.16 26.33 -29.77
N GLU A 155 21.26 26.77 -31.02
CA GLU A 155 20.96 25.93 -32.19
C GLU A 155 21.95 24.76 -32.33
N GLU A 156 23.25 25.01 -32.12
CA GLU A 156 24.27 23.97 -32.11
C GLU A 156 24.06 22.97 -30.97
N ALA A 157 23.77 23.47 -29.76
CA ALA A 157 23.45 22.63 -28.61
C ALA A 157 22.16 21.82 -28.83
N ALA A 158 21.12 22.43 -29.40
CA ALA A 158 19.86 21.76 -29.71
C ALA A 158 20.05 20.64 -30.75
N ARG A 159 20.89 20.86 -31.77
CA ARG A 159 21.20 19.84 -32.78
C ARG A 159 21.89 18.63 -32.16
N ALA A 160 22.94 18.85 -31.36
CA ALA A 160 23.64 17.77 -30.66
C ALA A 160 22.71 17.04 -29.68
N TYR A 161 21.89 17.79 -28.94
CA TYR A 161 20.89 17.22 -28.04
C TYR A 161 19.88 16.33 -28.78
N CYS A 162 19.30 16.80 -29.89
CA CYS A 162 18.35 16.01 -30.67
C CYS A 162 18.99 14.75 -31.28
N GLU A 163 20.24 14.84 -31.72
CA GLU A 163 20.96 13.68 -32.29
C GLU A 163 21.15 12.57 -31.26
N ASP A 164 21.45 12.91 -30.02
CA ASP A 164 21.75 11.92 -28.97
C ASP A 164 20.51 11.51 -28.16
N TRP A 165 19.62 12.46 -27.86
CA TRP A 165 18.52 12.29 -26.91
C TRP A 165 17.14 12.23 -27.56
N GLY A 166 17.02 12.69 -28.81
CA GLY A 166 15.76 12.68 -29.57
C GLY A 166 15.51 11.37 -30.34
N LYS A 167 16.43 10.40 -30.28
CA LYS A 167 16.24 9.07 -30.89
C LYS A 167 15.25 8.24 -30.05
N PRO A 168 14.42 7.40 -30.68
CA PRO A 168 13.57 6.45 -29.97
C PRO A 168 14.41 5.56 -29.05
N LEU A 169 13.99 5.41 -27.79
CA LEU A 169 14.67 4.54 -26.81
C LEU A 169 14.77 3.10 -27.29
N ARG A 170 13.76 2.66 -28.05
CA ARG A 170 13.75 1.36 -28.72
C ARG A 170 13.06 1.49 -30.09
N PRO A 171 13.80 1.31 -31.20
CA PRO A 171 13.20 1.30 -32.53
C PRO A 171 12.10 0.24 -32.67
N GLY A 172 10.96 0.61 -33.27
CA GLY A 172 9.82 -0.27 -33.48
C GLY A 172 8.93 -0.50 -32.25
N LEU A 173 9.17 0.22 -31.15
CA LEU A 173 8.30 0.24 -29.98
C LEU A 173 7.59 1.60 -29.91
N GLU A 174 6.31 1.60 -30.24
CA GLU A 174 5.47 2.80 -30.31
C GLU A 174 4.70 3.01 -29.01
N LEU A 175 4.13 4.20 -28.81
CA LEU A 175 3.15 4.45 -27.77
C LEU A 175 1.78 3.91 -28.23
N ALA A 176 1.08 3.21 -27.34
CA ALA A 176 -0.26 2.67 -27.61
C ALA A 176 -1.31 3.77 -27.83
N GLN A 177 -1.06 4.93 -27.23
CA GLN A 177 -1.84 6.17 -27.32
C GLN A 177 -0.89 7.35 -27.11
N ALA A 178 -1.32 8.56 -27.45
CA ALA A 178 -0.57 9.75 -27.07
C ALA A 178 -0.54 9.85 -25.53
N PHE A 179 0.64 10.01 -24.94
CA PHE A 179 0.79 10.11 -23.48
C PHE A 179 0.65 11.55 -23.06
N ASP A 180 -0.31 11.87 -22.19
CA ASP A 180 -0.26 13.10 -21.42
C ASP A 180 0.70 12.97 -20.21
N LEU A 181 0.77 14.00 -19.36
CA LEU A 181 1.62 13.97 -18.17
C LEU A 181 1.20 12.86 -17.18
N GLN A 182 -0.10 12.59 -17.04
CA GLN A 182 -0.61 11.57 -16.12
C GLN A 182 -0.35 10.16 -16.65
N ASP A 183 -0.44 9.96 -17.96
CA ASP A 183 -0.04 8.72 -18.63
C ASP A 183 1.44 8.43 -18.38
N LEU A 184 2.33 9.40 -18.60
CA LEU A 184 3.76 9.20 -18.35
C LEU A 184 4.05 8.99 -16.85
N ARG A 185 3.38 9.71 -15.95
CA ARG A 185 3.47 9.46 -14.50
C ARG A 185 3.09 8.04 -14.13
N THR A 186 1.95 7.57 -14.64
CA THR A 186 1.46 6.21 -14.42
C THR A 186 2.45 5.17 -14.95
N PHE A 187 2.97 5.39 -16.16
CA PHE A 187 3.99 4.54 -16.76
C PHE A 187 5.26 4.47 -15.90
N VAL A 188 5.83 5.62 -15.52
CA VAL A 188 7.04 5.69 -14.68
C VAL A 188 6.83 5.01 -13.34
N LEU A 189 5.70 5.27 -12.67
CA LEU A 189 5.38 4.65 -11.38
C LEU A 189 5.21 3.14 -11.52
N ASN A 190 4.63 2.65 -12.62
CA ASN A 190 4.58 1.22 -12.90
C ASN A 190 5.98 0.64 -13.16
N VAL A 191 6.85 1.31 -13.93
CA VAL A 191 8.25 0.87 -14.07
C VAL A 191 8.90 0.73 -12.69
N MET A 192 8.74 1.73 -11.80
CA MET A 192 9.25 1.68 -10.43
C MET A 192 8.72 0.46 -9.66
N ARG A 193 7.42 0.17 -9.75
CA ARG A 193 6.77 -0.96 -9.07
C ARG A 193 7.33 -2.29 -9.54
N PHE A 194 7.35 -2.54 -10.84
CA PHE A 194 7.66 -3.85 -11.39
C PHE A 194 9.16 -4.12 -11.48
N GLN A 195 10.01 -3.08 -11.60
CA GLN A 195 11.46 -3.23 -11.45
C GLN A 195 11.86 -3.59 -10.01
N THR A 196 10.98 -3.34 -9.05
CA THR A 196 11.29 -3.56 -7.64
C THR A 196 10.36 -4.55 -6.96
N ASP A 197 9.49 -5.28 -7.66
CA ASP A 197 8.42 -6.10 -7.07
C ASP A 197 7.71 -5.41 -5.89
N SER A 198 7.34 -4.13 -6.09
CA SER A 198 6.64 -3.30 -5.11
C SER A 198 5.17 -3.18 -5.45
N GLU A 199 4.30 -3.33 -4.44
CA GLU A 199 2.85 -3.32 -4.64
C GLU A 199 2.34 -1.95 -5.02
N ILE A 200 3.03 -0.90 -4.55
CA ILE A 200 2.68 0.50 -4.71
C ILE A 200 3.94 1.26 -5.13
N ALA A 201 3.82 2.23 -6.03
CA ALA A 201 4.81 3.29 -6.17
C ALA A 201 4.21 4.65 -5.81
N LEU A 202 5.01 5.47 -5.15
CA LEU A 202 4.67 6.83 -4.74
C LEU A 202 5.77 7.80 -5.15
N ALA A 203 5.38 8.98 -5.59
CA ALA A 203 6.29 10.10 -5.77
C ALA A 203 5.54 11.41 -5.48
N ASN A 204 6.26 12.45 -5.09
CA ASN A 204 5.67 13.79 -5.02
C ASN A 204 5.41 14.30 -6.44
N ALA A 205 4.26 14.94 -6.65
CA ALA A 205 3.79 15.35 -7.97
C ALA A 205 4.78 16.28 -8.70
N GLN A 206 5.52 17.09 -7.94
CA GLN A 206 6.53 18.04 -8.39
C GLN A 206 7.81 17.37 -8.91
N SER A 207 7.99 16.07 -8.66
CA SER A 207 9.06 15.27 -9.30
C SER A 207 8.91 15.20 -10.82
N PHE A 208 7.71 15.46 -11.35
CA PHE A 208 7.40 15.42 -12.77
C PHE A 208 7.16 16.84 -13.32
N ARG A 209 7.90 17.23 -14.36
CA ARG A 209 7.70 18.50 -15.09
C ARG A 209 6.87 18.27 -16.35
N GLY A 210 5.85 19.10 -16.56
CA GLY A 210 4.86 18.92 -17.64
C GLY A 210 4.70 20.09 -18.61
N GLN A 211 5.56 21.11 -18.56
CA GLN A 211 5.16 22.45 -19.00
C GLN A 211 5.27 22.74 -20.51
N LEU A 212 5.92 21.93 -21.37
CA LEU A 212 6.23 22.41 -22.72
C LEU A 212 6.05 21.48 -23.94
N TYR A 213 5.85 20.16 -23.80
CA TYR A 213 5.84 19.25 -24.98
C TYR A 213 4.85 18.07 -24.91
N PHE A 214 3.80 18.15 -24.06
CA PHE A 214 2.76 17.12 -24.02
C PHE A 214 1.59 17.44 -24.98
N PRO A 215 0.89 16.43 -25.54
CA PRO A 215 1.14 14.99 -25.31
C PRO A 215 2.35 14.47 -26.11
N LEU A 216 3.00 13.44 -25.57
CA LEU A 216 4.04 12.69 -26.29
C LEU A 216 3.38 11.77 -27.31
N THR A 217 3.90 11.72 -28.53
CA THR A 217 3.38 10.89 -29.61
C THR A 217 4.44 9.93 -30.14
N ASP A 218 3.99 8.90 -30.85
CA ASP A 218 4.82 7.97 -31.62
C ASP A 218 5.74 7.10 -30.75
N THR A 219 6.87 7.61 -30.26
CA THR A 219 7.87 6.84 -29.51
C THR A 219 8.41 7.61 -28.32
N LEU A 220 8.80 6.89 -27.26
CA LEU A 220 9.46 7.51 -26.11
C LEU A 220 10.97 7.68 -26.36
N THR A 221 11.50 8.86 -26.06
CA THR A 221 12.93 9.20 -26.20
C THR A 221 13.59 9.45 -24.84
N SER A 222 14.93 9.48 -24.80
CA SER A 222 15.65 9.90 -23.59
C SER A 222 15.30 11.34 -23.20
N ALA A 223 15.16 12.23 -24.18
CA ALA A 223 14.77 13.62 -23.95
C ALA A 223 13.44 13.73 -23.19
N ASP A 224 12.44 12.94 -23.58
CA ASP A 224 11.11 12.95 -22.95
C ASP A 224 11.18 12.55 -21.47
N VAL A 225 11.92 11.48 -21.17
CA VAL A 225 12.04 10.94 -19.81
C VAL A 225 12.80 11.90 -18.91
N TYR A 226 13.96 12.39 -19.35
CA TYR A 226 14.81 13.25 -18.53
C TYR A 226 14.31 14.69 -18.41
N ALA A 227 13.63 15.22 -19.43
CA ALA A 227 12.96 16.52 -19.32
C ALA A 227 11.79 16.45 -18.31
N THR A 228 11.11 15.30 -18.22
CA THR A 228 10.03 15.09 -17.26
C THR A 228 10.56 14.82 -15.84
N LEU A 229 11.67 14.09 -15.69
CA LEU A 229 12.26 13.67 -14.40
C LEU A 229 13.66 14.28 -14.15
N PRO A 230 13.79 15.61 -14.00
CA PRO A 230 15.09 16.29 -14.05
C PRO A 230 15.96 16.14 -12.78
N TYR A 231 15.40 15.65 -11.67
CA TYR A 231 16.03 15.80 -10.35
C TYR A 231 17.07 14.74 -10.00
N GLY A 232 17.20 13.69 -10.82
CA GLY A 232 18.14 12.59 -10.54
C GLY A 232 17.84 11.82 -9.26
N ASN A 233 16.58 11.76 -8.83
CA ASN A 233 16.17 10.96 -7.68
C ASN A 233 16.45 9.47 -7.94
N ARG A 234 17.09 8.78 -6.99
CA ARG A 234 17.21 7.32 -6.99
C ARG A 234 15.89 6.66 -6.59
N LEU A 235 15.77 5.38 -6.94
CA LEU A 235 14.62 4.55 -6.59
C LEU A 235 14.85 3.88 -5.23
N ALA A 236 13.98 4.15 -4.26
CA ALA A 236 13.97 3.56 -2.93
C ALA A 236 12.82 2.55 -2.77
N THR A 237 13.00 1.55 -1.91
CA THR A 237 11.98 0.57 -1.53
C THR A 237 11.95 0.38 -0.02
N PHE A 238 10.77 0.19 0.55
CA PHE A 238 10.55 -0.04 1.98
C PHE A 238 9.18 -0.71 2.20
N VAL A 239 8.84 -1.02 3.45
CA VAL A 239 7.49 -1.50 3.80
C VAL A 239 6.75 -0.51 4.68
N VAL A 240 5.44 -0.35 4.43
CA VAL A 240 4.55 0.60 5.13
C VAL A 240 3.30 -0.12 5.59
N LYS A 241 2.78 0.20 6.78
CA LYS A 241 1.52 -0.35 7.27
C LYS A 241 0.32 0.27 6.53
N GLY A 242 -0.70 -0.52 6.24
CA GLY A 242 -1.90 -0.05 5.54
C GLY A 242 -2.62 1.10 6.24
N SER A 243 -2.52 1.19 7.57
CA SER A 243 -3.03 2.35 8.32
C SER A 243 -2.36 3.66 7.93
N GLU A 244 -1.04 3.65 7.67
CA GLU A 244 -0.30 4.83 7.23
C GLU A 244 -0.62 5.18 5.78
N LEU A 245 -0.77 4.17 4.91
CA LEU A 245 -1.23 4.38 3.53
C LEU A 245 -2.59 5.07 3.47
N ALA A 246 -3.47 4.80 4.44
CA ALA A 246 -4.77 5.46 4.50
C ALA A 246 -4.67 6.97 4.76
N ASP A 247 -3.65 7.41 5.50
CA ASP A 247 -3.38 8.84 5.71
C ASP A 247 -2.70 9.47 4.49
N LEU A 248 -1.76 8.75 3.87
CA LEU A 248 -1.10 9.18 2.63
C LEU A 248 -2.07 9.31 1.45
N ALA A 249 -3.10 8.47 1.40
CA ALA A 249 -4.10 8.51 0.34
C ALA A 249 -4.80 9.87 0.21
N LYS A 250 -4.93 10.62 1.32
CA LYS A 250 -5.54 11.96 1.36
C LYS A 250 -4.77 13.00 0.56
N LYS A 251 -3.50 12.74 0.25
CA LYS A 251 -2.59 13.61 -0.50
C LYS A 251 -2.51 13.25 -1.99
N LEU A 252 -3.20 12.19 -2.43
CA LEU A 252 -3.15 11.72 -3.82
C LEU A 252 -3.86 12.70 -4.77
N GLY A 253 -3.26 12.93 -5.93
CA GLY A 253 -3.78 13.81 -6.97
C GLY A 253 -3.37 15.28 -6.84
N ASP A 254 -2.84 15.68 -5.67
CA ASP A 254 -2.32 17.03 -5.41
C ASP A 254 -0.83 16.99 -5.10
N GLU A 255 -0.45 16.63 -3.87
CA GLU A 255 0.94 16.54 -3.43
C GLU A 255 1.63 15.25 -3.90
N LEU A 256 0.89 14.13 -3.95
CA LEU A 256 1.41 12.81 -4.27
C LEU A 256 0.76 12.24 -5.53
N VAL A 257 1.56 11.51 -6.30
CA VAL A 257 1.10 10.64 -7.38
C VAL A 257 1.44 9.21 -7.03
N ALA A 258 0.53 8.29 -7.35
CA ALA A 258 0.67 6.88 -7.01
C ALA A 258 0.29 5.97 -8.18
N SER A 259 0.89 4.78 -8.18
CA SER A 259 0.36 3.64 -8.90
C SER A 259 0.19 2.48 -7.91
N GLY A 260 -0.92 1.75 -8.04
CA GLY A 260 -1.27 0.63 -7.16
C GLY A 260 -1.97 1.03 -5.86
N LEU A 261 -2.04 2.31 -5.50
CA LEU A 261 -2.87 2.85 -4.42
C LEU A 261 -3.87 3.84 -5.02
N GLU A 262 -5.16 3.58 -4.81
CA GLU A 262 -6.25 4.36 -5.41
C GLU A 262 -7.23 4.82 -4.32
N ASP A 263 -7.60 6.10 -4.36
CA ASP A 263 -8.74 6.63 -3.62
C ASP A 263 -9.92 6.81 -4.58
N SER A 264 -11.02 6.14 -4.28
CA SER A 264 -12.21 6.09 -5.13
C SER A 264 -13.47 6.27 -4.28
N SER A 265 -14.59 6.57 -4.92
CA SER A 265 -15.90 6.61 -4.25
C SER A 265 -16.26 5.30 -3.53
N SER A 266 -15.66 4.17 -3.94
CA SER A 266 -15.82 2.86 -3.31
C SER A 266 -14.83 2.57 -2.17
N GLY A 267 -14.06 3.59 -1.76
CA GLY A 267 -13.02 3.51 -0.73
C GLY A 267 -11.61 3.28 -1.27
N LEU A 268 -10.66 3.23 -0.34
CA LEU A 268 -9.24 3.05 -0.62
C LEU A 268 -8.94 1.62 -1.07
N LYS A 269 -8.19 1.51 -2.17
CA LYS A 269 -7.78 0.23 -2.74
C LYS A 269 -6.29 0.15 -2.98
N VAL A 270 -5.74 -1.05 -2.80
CA VAL A 270 -4.41 -1.42 -3.27
C VAL A 270 -4.56 -2.52 -4.31
N ASN A 271 -4.13 -2.25 -5.54
CA ASN A 271 -4.20 -3.21 -6.66
C ASN A 271 -5.61 -3.79 -6.85
N GLY A 272 -6.61 -2.92 -6.87
CA GLY A 272 -8.03 -3.28 -7.01
C GLY A 272 -8.67 -3.94 -5.78
N ARG A 273 -7.91 -4.20 -4.71
CA ARG A 273 -8.40 -4.82 -3.46
C ARG A 273 -8.60 -3.76 -2.37
N PRO A 274 -9.62 -3.84 -1.50
CA PRO A 274 -9.76 -2.94 -0.37
C PRO A 274 -8.49 -2.88 0.49
N LEU A 275 -8.10 -1.69 0.92
CA LEU A 275 -6.94 -1.48 1.78
C LEU A 275 -7.12 -2.21 3.12
N ASN A 276 -6.20 -3.12 3.44
CA ASN A 276 -6.12 -3.75 4.75
C ASN A 276 -5.19 -2.93 5.64
N LYS A 277 -5.74 -2.26 6.65
CA LYS A 277 -4.99 -1.35 7.54
C LYS A 277 -3.95 -2.06 8.41
N ASP A 278 -4.12 -3.36 8.67
CA ASP A 278 -3.22 -4.12 9.54
C ASP A 278 -2.06 -4.77 8.79
N ARG A 279 -2.20 -4.92 7.47
CA ARG A 279 -1.17 -5.47 6.58
C ARG A 279 -0.07 -4.46 6.28
N THR A 280 1.16 -4.94 6.10
CA THR A 280 2.25 -4.17 5.51
C THR A 280 2.33 -4.35 3.98
N TYR A 281 2.62 -3.27 3.27
CA TYR A 281 2.74 -3.22 1.82
C TYR A 281 4.15 -2.81 1.41
N ARG A 282 4.67 -3.41 0.34
CA ARG A 282 5.95 -2.98 -0.22
C ARG A 282 5.74 -1.77 -1.12
N VAL A 283 6.48 -0.69 -0.83
CA VAL A 283 6.36 0.61 -1.50
C VAL A 283 7.68 0.92 -2.19
N ALA A 284 7.60 1.35 -3.45
CA ALA A 284 8.66 2.02 -4.17
C ALA A 284 8.44 3.54 -4.12
N ALA A 285 9.48 4.32 -3.85
CA ALA A 285 9.38 5.78 -3.88
C ALA A 285 10.65 6.44 -4.39
N ASN A 286 10.55 7.72 -4.76
CA ASN A 286 11.72 8.53 -5.02
C ASN A 286 12.52 8.80 -3.74
N GLN A 287 13.85 8.88 -3.89
CA GLN A 287 14.80 9.12 -2.80
C GLN A 287 14.40 10.30 -1.91
N PHE A 288 13.98 11.43 -2.49
CA PHE A 288 13.58 12.61 -1.74
C PHE A 288 12.52 12.31 -0.68
N LEU A 289 11.43 11.62 -1.05
CA LEU A 289 10.39 11.22 -0.10
C LEU A 289 10.91 10.23 0.94
N ALA A 290 11.70 9.23 0.52
CA ALA A 290 12.24 8.21 1.42
C ALA A 290 13.22 8.79 2.48
N GLU A 291 13.88 9.92 2.17
CA GLU A 291 14.77 10.66 3.08
C GLU A 291 14.04 11.73 3.92
N GLY A 292 12.70 11.78 3.84
CA GLY A 292 11.85 12.64 4.66
C GLY A 292 11.46 13.97 4.01
N GLY A 293 11.70 14.12 2.71
CA GLY A 293 11.19 15.23 1.92
C GLY A 293 9.67 15.35 2.01
N ASP A 294 9.17 16.59 1.95
CA ASP A 294 7.76 16.97 2.10
C ASP A 294 7.08 16.47 3.39
N GLY A 295 7.85 15.94 4.36
CA GLY A 295 7.31 15.36 5.60
C GLY A 295 6.41 14.13 5.38
N VAL A 296 6.49 13.49 4.21
CA VAL A 296 5.61 12.37 3.83
C VAL A 296 5.98 11.10 4.60
N PHE A 297 7.27 10.83 4.74
CA PHE A 297 7.79 9.71 5.51
C PHE A 297 8.75 10.20 6.59
N ASP A 298 8.80 9.48 7.72
CA ASP A 298 9.89 9.60 8.68
C ASP A 298 10.90 8.48 8.38
N PRO A 299 12.11 8.79 7.88
CA PRO A 299 13.11 7.78 7.51
C PRO A 299 13.47 6.84 8.67
N LYS A 300 13.35 7.31 9.92
CA LYS A 300 13.65 6.51 11.12
C LYS A 300 12.59 5.44 11.40
N LYS A 301 11.38 5.60 10.84
CA LYS A 301 10.27 4.66 10.98
C LYS A 301 10.13 3.72 9.79
N LEU A 302 10.84 3.97 8.69
CA LEU A 302 10.79 3.12 7.51
C LEU A 302 11.47 1.78 7.77
N GLU A 303 10.68 0.71 7.72
CA GLU A 303 11.20 -0.64 7.82
C GLU A 303 11.72 -1.11 6.46
N ARG A 304 12.87 -1.81 6.48
CA ARG A 304 13.49 -2.42 5.29
C ARG A 304 13.79 -1.41 4.17
N LEU A 305 14.13 -0.16 4.53
CA LEU A 305 14.56 0.84 3.57
C LEU A 305 15.81 0.37 2.83
N ALA A 306 15.72 0.31 1.50
CA ALA A 306 16.82 -0.04 0.60
C ALA A 306 16.69 0.75 -0.70
N PHE A 307 17.82 1.09 -1.32
CA PHE A 307 17.86 1.69 -2.65
C PHE A 307 18.04 0.62 -3.73
N TYR A 308 17.31 0.75 -4.84
CA TYR A 308 17.33 -0.20 -5.94
C TYR A 308 18.74 -0.33 -6.51
N SER A 309 19.23 -1.57 -6.56
CA SER A 309 20.59 -1.90 -7.00
C SER A 309 20.51 -3.06 -8.01
N PRO A 310 20.18 -2.78 -9.28
CA PRO A 310 20.02 -3.82 -10.29
C PRO A 310 21.36 -4.37 -10.79
N PRO A 311 21.43 -5.63 -11.27
CA PRO A 311 22.66 -6.23 -11.78
C PRO A 311 23.30 -5.50 -12.98
N TRP A 312 22.51 -4.72 -13.73
CA TRP A 312 22.99 -3.99 -14.90
C TRP A 312 23.65 -2.64 -14.57
N SER A 313 23.68 -2.23 -13.29
CA SER A 313 24.25 -0.95 -12.86
C SER A 313 25.22 -1.15 -11.71
N GLU A 314 26.43 -0.60 -11.85
CA GLU A 314 27.45 -0.59 -10.77
C GLU A 314 27.10 0.37 -9.63
N SER A 315 26.22 1.35 -9.90
CA SER A 315 25.71 2.31 -8.92
C SER A 315 24.19 2.23 -8.80
N GLN A 316 23.61 2.85 -7.78
CA GLN A 316 22.16 2.91 -7.64
C GLN A 316 21.58 3.90 -8.66
N PRO A 317 20.84 3.45 -9.68
CA PRO A 317 20.41 4.30 -10.78
C PRO A 317 19.32 5.29 -10.36
N THR A 318 19.21 6.38 -11.12
CA THR A 318 18.09 7.32 -11.02
C THR A 318 16.81 6.69 -11.58
N ILE A 319 15.64 7.17 -11.17
CA ILE A 319 14.36 6.70 -11.71
C ILE A 319 14.31 6.87 -13.23
N ALA A 320 14.80 8.00 -13.75
CA ALA A 320 14.88 8.25 -15.19
C ALA A 320 15.75 7.19 -15.90
N ALA A 321 16.92 6.85 -15.35
CA ALA A 321 17.78 5.81 -15.90
C ALA A 321 17.11 4.42 -15.87
N VAL A 322 16.36 4.10 -14.82
CA VAL A 322 15.59 2.85 -14.74
C VAL A 322 14.50 2.79 -15.84
N VAL A 323 13.79 3.90 -16.09
CA VAL A 323 12.77 3.98 -17.16
C VAL A 323 13.40 3.85 -18.54
N VAL A 324 14.49 4.57 -18.79
CA VAL A 324 15.26 4.48 -20.05
C VAL A 324 15.74 3.05 -20.29
N HIS A 325 16.32 2.41 -19.27
CA HIS A 325 16.78 1.03 -19.35
C HIS A 325 15.63 0.05 -19.63
N TYR A 326 14.50 0.20 -18.91
CA TYR A 326 13.30 -0.63 -19.09
C TYR A 326 12.80 -0.60 -20.54
N VAL A 327 12.64 0.59 -21.11
CA VAL A 327 12.14 0.75 -22.48
C VAL A 327 13.15 0.27 -23.51
N ALA A 328 14.42 0.65 -23.37
CA ALA A 328 15.47 0.27 -24.31
C ALA A 328 15.64 -1.25 -24.40
N THR A 329 15.66 -1.93 -23.25
CA THR A 329 15.83 -3.40 -23.18
C THR A 329 14.53 -4.15 -23.45
N GLY A 330 13.38 -3.51 -23.31
CA GLY A 330 12.07 -4.16 -23.44
C GLY A 330 11.84 -5.23 -22.38
N GLN A 331 12.52 -5.10 -21.24
CA GLN A 331 12.41 -6.03 -20.12
C GLN A 331 10.95 -6.06 -19.64
N HIS A 332 10.37 -7.24 -19.47
CA HIS A 332 8.96 -7.46 -19.05
C HIS A 332 7.85 -7.09 -20.05
N LEU A 333 8.17 -6.55 -21.24
CA LEU A 333 7.21 -6.52 -22.33
C LEU A 333 6.94 -7.95 -22.82
N ARG A 334 5.68 -8.28 -23.14
CA ARG A 334 5.38 -9.63 -23.65
C ARG A 334 6.00 -9.76 -25.04
N ARG A 335 6.38 -10.98 -25.39
CA ARG A 335 6.96 -11.24 -26.71
C ARG A 335 5.93 -10.90 -27.79
N GLY A 336 6.23 -9.90 -28.61
CA GLY A 336 5.34 -9.40 -29.66
C GLY A 336 4.62 -8.09 -29.32
N ASP A 337 4.77 -7.57 -28.10
CA ASP A 337 4.29 -6.23 -27.77
C ASP A 337 5.16 -5.20 -28.52
N ASP A 338 4.53 -4.48 -29.43
CA ASP A 338 5.10 -3.37 -30.21
C ASP A 338 4.62 -2.01 -29.70
N LYS A 339 3.83 -2.00 -28.60
CA LYS A 339 3.20 -0.80 -28.04
C LYS A 339 3.39 -0.67 -26.53
N LEU A 340 3.71 0.54 -26.09
CA LEU A 340 3.79 0.97 -24.69
C LEU A 340 2.50 1.64 -24.25
N ALA A 341 1.88 1.11 -23.21
CA ALA A 341 0.72 1.69 -22.56
C ALA A 341 1.04 1.98 -21.08
N PRO A 342 0.44 3.01 -20.47
CA PRO A 342 0.77 3.41 -19.10
C PRO A 342 0.55 2.30 -18.08
N SER A 343 -0.51 1.50 -18.23
CA SER A 343 -0.89 0.44 -17.30
C SER A 343 -0.86 -0.95 -17.94
N GLU A 344 -1.30 -1.08 -19.20
CA GLU A 344 -1.51 -2.36 -19.87
C GLU A 344 -0.20 -3.06 -20.27
N SER A 345 0.91 -2.31 -20.37
CA SER A 345 2.25 -2.89 -20.53
C SER A 345 2.75 -3.61 -19.27
N PHE A 346 2.01 -3.58 -18.17
CA PHE A 346 2.40 -4.19 -16.90
C PHE A 346 1.39 -5.25 -16.43
N PRO A 347 1.82 -6.26 -15.65
CA PRO A 347 0.90 -7.25 -15.08
C PRO A 347 -0.17 -6.63 -14.17
N ASP A 348 -1.44 -6.98 -14.38
CA ASP A 348 -2.51 -6.66 -13.43
C ASP A 348 -2.36 -7.52 -12.16
N LEU A 349 -1.85 -6.93 -11.07
CA LEU A 349 -1.69 -7.61 -9.78
C LEU A 349 -3.02 -8.06 -9.14
N HIS A 350 -4.17 -7.53 -9.58
CA HIS A 350 -5.47 -8.05 -9.16
C HIS A 350 -5.77 -9.40 -9.81
N SER A 351 -5.30 -9.65 -11.04
CA SER A 351 -5.41 -10.95 -11.70
C SER A 351 -4.48 -12.01 -11.10
N LYS A 352 -3.42 -11.59 -10.40
CA LYS A 352 -2.46 -12.45 -9.71
C LYS A 352 -2.95 -12.83 -8.32
N PHE A 353 -2.55 -14.01 -7.82
CA PHE A 353 -2.90 -14.44 -6.47
C PHE A 353 -2.15 -13.63 -5.41
N LEU A 354 -2.90 -13.07 -4.47
CA LEU A 354 -2.40 -12.57 -3.22
C LEU A 354 -2.49 -13.70 -2.19
N TRP A 355 -1.35 -14.24 -1.77
CA TRP A 355 -1.29 -15.33 -0.79
C TRP A 355 -1.22 -14.77 0.62
N THR A 356 -2.12 -15.22 1.49
CA THR A 356 -2.13 -14.93 2.93
C THR A 356 -1.94 -16.22 3.69
N TYR A 357 -0.83 -16.31 4.40
CA TYR A 357 -0.49 -17.41 5.29
C TYR A 357 -0.84 -16.99 6.71
N THR A 358 -1.62 -17.81 7.41
CA THR A 358 -1.94 -17.59 8.83
C THR A 358 -1.63 -18.86 9.59
N GLY A 359 -1.09 -18.76 10.79
CA GLY A 359 -0.95 -19.89 11.68
C GLY A 359 -1.32 -19.53 13.11
N SER A 360 -1.71 -20.53 13.87
CA SER A 360 -2.04 -20.38 15.27
C SER A 360 -1.71 -21.61 16.08
N ILE A 361 -1.28 -21.39 17.33
CA ILE A 361 -1.14 -22.44 18.34
C ILE A 361 -2.02 -22.04 19.52
N ASN A 362 -2.93 -22.93 19.90
CA ASN A 362 -3.85 -22.75 21.01
C ASN A 362 -3.63 -23.86 22.04
N SER A 363 -3.58 -23.47 23.31
CA SER A 363 -3.72 -24.39 24.44
C SER A 363 -5.01 -24.03 25.18
N SER A 364 -5.94 -24.99 25.25
CA SER A 364 -7.23 -24.79 25.90
C SER A 364 -7.54 -25.89 26.91
N TYR A 365 -8.44 -25.52 27.82
CA TYR A 365 -9.19 -26.43 28.66
C TYR A 365 -10.60 -26.53 28.10
N ASN A 366 -11.13 -27.75 28.01
CA ASN A 366 -12.43 -28.00 27.44
C ASN A 366 -13.26 -28.96 28.27
N ARG A 367 -14.57 -28.70 28.25
CA ARG A 367 -15.58 -29.55 28.87
C ARG A 367 -16.50 -30.08 27.79
N VAL A 368 -16.54 -31.40 27.66
CA VAL A 368 -17.36 -32.12 26.68
C VAL A 368 -18.60 -32.69 27.37
N SER A 369 -19.76 -32.53 26.74
CA SER A 369 -21.02 -33.12 27.15
C SER A 369 -21.60 -33.91 25.98
N VAL A 370 -21.74 -35.22 26.15
CA VAL A 370 -22.24 -36.13 25.12
C VAL A 370 -23.52 -36.82 25.57
N ALA A 371 -24.49 -36.92 24.68
CA ALA A 371 -25.67 -37.75 24.82
C ALA A 371 -25.81 -38.66 23.59
N ASN A 372 -25.49 -39.93 23.78
CA ASN A 372 -25.67 -40.97 22.77
C ASN A 372 -26.86 -41.87 23.18
N PRO A 373 -27.99 -41.85 22.45
CA PRO A 373 -29.14 -42.69 22.80
C PRO A 373 -28.74 -44.15 22.85
N GLN A 374 -29.40 -44.94 23.69
CA GLN A 374 -29.12 -46.37 23.83
C GLN A 374 -30.13 -47.19 23.03
N ARG A 375 -29.67 -48.26 22.38
CA ARG A 375 -30.53 -49.24 21.70
C ARG A 375 -30.04 -50.63 22.06
N ASN A 376 -30.94 -51.48 22.56
CA ASN A 376 -30.63 -52.84 23.01
C ASN A 376 -29.47 -52.92 24.04
N GLY A 377 -29.33 -51.90 24.89
CA GLY A 377 -28.30 -51.86 25.94
C GLY A 377 -26.91 -51.42 25.48
N ALA A 378 -26.74 -51.00 24.23
CA ALA A 378 -25.51 -50.43 23.70
C ALA A 378 -25.76 -49.03 23.09
N ALA A 379 -24.70 -48.26 22.90
CA ALA A 379 -24.76 -46.96 22.25
C ALA A 379 -25.39 -47.09 20.84
N ALA A 380 -26.39 -46.27 20.53
CA ALA A 380 -27.15 -46.39 19.29
C ALA A 380 -26.41 -45.82 18.07
N TYR A 381 -25.40 -44.99 18.30
CA TYR A 381 -24.53 -44.45 17.26
C TYR A 381 -23.07 -44.79 17.54
N ASP A 382 -22.41 -45.37 16.55
CA ASP A 382 -20.95 -45.54 16.55
C ASP A 382 -20.30 -44.39 15.75
N ARG A 383 -19.98 -43.31 16.48
CA ARG A 383 -19.39 -42.09 15.93
C ARG A 383 -18.37 -41.57 16.92
N THR A 384 -17.17 -41.23 16.45
CA THR A 384 -16.07 -40.70 17.28
C THR A 384 -16.52 -39.54 18.18
N ARG A 385 -17.34 -38.62 17.65
CA ARG A 385 -17.85 -37.44 18.40
C ARG A 385 -18.97 -37.75 19.42
N LEU A 386 -19.55 -38.95 19.39
CA LEU A 386 -20.62 -39.41 20.30
C LEU A 386 -20.16 -40.54 21.24
N ASN A 387 -18.93 -41.02 21.10
CA ASN A 387 -18.32 -42.02 21.98
C ASN A 387 -17.32 -41.40 22.98
N LEU A 388 -17.32 -40.07 23.13
CA LEU A 388 -16.47 -39.38 24.11
C LEU A 388 -17.08 -39.47 25.51
N THR A 389 -16.23 -39.74 26.51
CA THR A 389 -16.62 -39.70 27.91
C THR A 389 -16.58 -38.25 28.40
N ALA A 390 -17.66 -37.79 29.05
CA ALA A 390 -17.72 -36.45 29.62
C ALA A 390 -16.59 -36.26 30.64
N SER A 391 -15.60 -35.46 30.28
CA SER A 391 -14.35 -35.33 31.04
C SER A 391 -13.77 -33.92 30.89
N ASP A 392 -12.89 -33.58 31.83
CA ASP A 392 -12.07 -32.38 31.80
C ASP A 392 -10.82 -32.67 30.97
N VAL A 393 -10.64 -31.96 29.86
CA VAL A 393 -9.60 -32.24 28.88
C VAL A 393 -8.70 -31.01 28.73
N VAL A 394 -7.41 -31.25 28.49
CA VAL A 394 -6.45 -30.24 28.06
C VAL A 394 -6.06 -30.57 26.63
N ASN A 395 -6.21 -29.59 25.73
CA ASN A 395 -5.90 -29.75 24.32
C ASN A 395 -4.86 -28.74 23.82
N ILE A 396 -4.09 -29.18 22.84
CA ILE A 396 -3.19 -28.37 22.05
C ILE A 396 -3.67 -28.44 20.60
N GLU A 397 -4.02 -27.30 20.03
CA GLU A 397 -4.47 -27.14 18.66
C GLU A 397 -3.44 -26.30 17.89
N ALA A 398 -2.89 -26.86 16.81
CA ALA A 398 -2.12 -26.12 15.83
C ALA A 398 -2.91 -26.00 14.53
N LYS A 399 -3.03 -24.78 14.00
CA LYS A 399 -3.67 -24.50 12.73
C LYS A 399 -2.71 -23.76 11.82
N ALA A 400 -2.67 -24.15 10.55
CA ALA A 400 -2.01 -23.40 9.49
C ALA A 400 -3.01 -23.21 8.35
N ALA A 401 -3.00 -22.05 7.70
CA ALA A 401 -3.83 -21.81 6.53
C ALA A 401 -3.09 -21.00 5.49
N ALA A 402 -3.33 -21.31 4.22
CA ALA A 402 -2.83 -20.59 3.06
C ALA A 402 -4.01 -20.24 2.16
N ARG A 403 -4.33 -18.95 2.08
CA ARG A 403 -5.45 -18.41 1.30
C ARG A 403 -4.90 -17.62 0.13
N ALA A 404 -5.37 -17.89 -1.08
CA ALA A 404 -4.98 -17.17 -2.27
C ALA A 404 -6.19 -16.46 -2.87
N ASP A 405 -6.10 -15.14 -3.05
CA ASP A 405 -7.18 -14.35 -3.63
C ASP A 405 -6.71 -13.58 -4.88
N SER A 406 -7.42 -13.75 -5.99
CA SER A 406 -7.33 -12.93 -7.19
C SER A 406 -8.71 -12.42 -7.58
N ARG A 407 -8.77 -11.55 -8.60
CA ARG A 407 -10.03 -10.98 -9.12
C ARG A 407 -11.09 -12.05 -9.40
N ASN A 408 -10.67 -13.17 -9.98
CA ASN A 408 -11.57 -14.20 -10.50
C ASN A 408 -11.46 -15.54 -9.78
N HIS A 409 -10.49 -15.72 -8.87
CA HIS A 409 -10.20 -17.02 -8.27
C HIS A 409 -9.89 -16.86 -6.78
N GLY A 410 -10.38 -17.79 -5.98
CA GLY A 410 -10.03 -17.95 -4.57
C GLY A 410 -9.56 -19.38 -4.30
N TRP A 411 -8.60 -19.56 -3.40
CA TRP A 411 -8.15 -20.88 -2.98
C TRP A 411 -7.85 -20.87 -1.48
N ASP A 412 -8.68 -21.55 -0.70
CA ASP A 412 -8.53 -21.67 0.75
C ASP A 412 -7.92 -23.03 1.09
N ASN A 413 -6.81 -23.04 1.82
CA ASN A 413 -6.21 -24.27 2.34
C ASN A 413 -6.09 -24.13 3.87
N ASP A 414 -6.58 -25.12 4.61
CA ASP A 414 -6.51 -25.17 6.07
C ASP A 414 -5.93 -26.53 6.49
N LEU A 415 -4.95 -26.52 7.39
CA LEU A 415 -4.41 -27.67 8.10
C LEU A 415 -4.67 -27.47 9.59
N LEU A 416 -5.27 -28.47 10.22
CA LEU A 416 -5.53 -28.54 11.64
C LEU A 416 -4.87 -29.80 12.21
N VAL A 417 -4.18 -29.63 13.34
CA VAL A 417 -3.55 -30.69 14.12
C VAL A 417 -4.04 -30.49 15.55
N LEU A 418 -4.77 -31.46 16.08
CA LEU A 418 -5.35 -31.44 17.42
C LEU A 418 -4.84 -32.62 18.23
N TYR A 419 -4.32 -32.35 19.42
CA TYR A 419 -3.93 -33.35 20.39
C TYR A 419 -4.59 -33.03 21.74
N ALA A 420 -5.24 -34.01 22.37
CA ALA A 420 -5.98 -33.80 23.60
C ALA A 420 -5.78 -34.94 24.59
N THR A 421 -5.67 -34.59 25.88
CA THR A 421 -5.48 -35.54 26.99
C THR A 421 -6.40 -35.21 28.15
N THR A 422 -6.90 -36.23 28.86
CA THR A 422 -7.64 -36.08 30.11
C THR A 422 -6.84 -36.61 31.29
N ARG A 423 -7.19 -36.16 32.49
CA ARG A 423 -6.62 -36.67 33.75
C ARG A 423 -7.59 -37.65 34.38
N LEU A 424 -7.15 -38.88 34.62
CA LEU A 424 -7.94 -39.90 35.30
C LEU A 424 -8.13 -39.53 36.77
N ASN A 425 -9.38 -39.47 37.25
CA ASN A 425 -9.72 -39.24 38.65
C ASN A 425 -10.44 -40.47 39.23
N GLY A 426 -9.79 -41.22 40.13
CA GLY A 426 -10.35 -42.35 40.86
C GLY A 426 -9.43 -42.81 42.02
N GLU A 427 -9.98 -43.44 43.07
CA GLU A 427 -9.22 -43.87 44.26
C GLU A 427 -8.11 -44.91 43.97
N ASP A 428 -8.17 -45.60 42.83
CA ASP A 428 -7.13 -46.51 42.30
C ASP A 428 -6.37 -45.94 41.09
N ALA A 429 -6.62 -44.68 40.70
CA ALA A 429 -5.99 -44.08 39.52
C ALA A 429 -4.64 -43.46 39.88
N ALA A 430 -3.55 -44.09 39.43
CA ALA A 430 -2.18 -43.60 39.60
C ALA A 430 -1.88 -42.36 38.73
N GLY A 431 -2.58 -41.24 38.92
CA GLY A 431 -2.23 -39.91 38.38
C GLY A 431 -1.96 -39.81 36.87
N GLY A 432 -2.39 -40.79 36.07
CA GLY A 432 -2.06 -40.92 34.65
C GLY A 432 -2.86 -39.96 33.77
N PHE A 433 -2.24 -39.52 32.69
CA PHE A 433 -2.92 -38.85 31.59
C PHE A 433 -3.33 -39.89 30.55
N GLU A 434 -4.57 -39.79 30.07
CA GLU A 434 -5.10 -40.64 29.00
C GLU A 434 -5.32 -39.76 27.75
N GLU A 435 -4.87 -40.24 26.60
CA GLU A 435 -5.08 -39.57 25.32
C GLU A 435 -6.55 -39.70 24.89
N THR A 436 -7.20 -38.57 24.62
CA THR A 436 -8.64 -38.54 24.32
C THR A 436 -8.95 -38.18 22.88
N SER A 437 -8.03 -37.52 22.18
CA SER A 437 -8.22 -37.15 20.77
C SER A 437 -6.89 -36.82 20.11
N ASP A 438 -6.72 -37.32 18.91
CA ASP A 438 -5.54 -37.17 18.08
C ASP A 438 -5.99 -36.98 16.62
N THR A 439 -6.29 -35.75 16.20
CA THR A 439 -6.88 -35.50 14.88
C THR A 439 -6.00 -34.63 13.98
N VAL A 440 -5.84 -35.05 12.72
CA VAL A 440 -5.32 -34.22 11.64
C VAL A 440 -6.43 -33.98 10.62
N ARG A 441 -6.66 -32.72 10.26
CA ARG A 441 -7.61 -32.35 9.20
C ARG A 441 -6.95 -31.43 8.19
N LEU A 442 -7.03 -31.81 6.93
CA LEU A 442 -6.65 -30.99 5.79
C LEU A 442 -7.91 -30.63 5.00
N ARG A 443 -8.03 -29.36 4.64
CA ARG A 443 -9.09 -28.84 3.77
C ARG A 443 -8.47 -28.02 2.66
N SER A 444 -8.92 -28.22 1.43
CA SER A 444 -8.55 -27.41 0.27
C SER A 444 -9.79 -27.09 -0.53
N ALA A 445 -10.10 -25.81 -0.71
CA ALA A 445 -11.30 -25.32 -1.39
C ALA A 445 -10.94 -24.30 -2.47
N TYR A 446 -11.23 -24.63 -3.72
CA TYR A 446 -11.14 -23.71 -4.85
C TYR A 446 -12.49 -23.02 -5.09
N LYS A 447 -12.46 -21.71 -5.35
CA LYS A 447 -13.62 -20.84 -5.55
C LYS A 447 -13.46 -20.07 -6.87
N PHE A 448 -14.47 -20.10 -7.72
CA PHE A 448 -14.50 -19.30 -8.95
C PHE A 448 -15.29 -18.01 -8.74
N LEU A 449 -14.59 -16.88 -8.66
CA LEU A 449 -15.14 -15.55 -8.40
C LEU A 449 -15.49 -14.75 -9.66
N GLY A 450 -15.22 -15.28 -10.86
CA GLY A 450 -15.36 -14.53 -12.11
C GLY A 450 -16.76 -13.96 -12.37
N PHE A 451 -17.84 -14.70 -12.07
CA PHE A 451 -19.21 -14.19 -12.21
C PHE A 451 -19.47 -12.98 -11.32
N ARG A 452 -18.92 -13.01 -10.09
CA ARG A 452 -19.06 -11.97 -9.09
C ARG A 452 -18.24 -10.73 -9.46
N ALA A 453 -17.03 -10.92 -9.97
CA ALA A 453 -16.19 -9.86 -10.51
C ALA A 453 -16.86 -9.11 -11.67
N ALA A 454 -17.52 -9.83 -12.59
CA ALA A 454 -18.25 -9.24 -13.71
C ALA A 454 -19.54 -8.51 -13.30
N SER A 455 -20.13 -8.86 -12.15
CA SER A 455 -21.44 -8.37 -11.72
C SER A 455 -21.39 -7.27 -10.65
N GLY A 456 -20.19 -6.81 -10.26
CA GLY A 456 -20.02 -5.76 -9.24
C GLY A 456 -20.31 -6.25 -7.82
N ASP A 457 -19.87 -7.45 -7.47
CA ASP A 457 -19.89 -8.00 -6.09
C ASP A 457 -21.28 -8.20 -5.45
N ARG A 458 -22.34 -8.28 -6.26
CA ARG A 458 -23.71 -8.50 -5.78
C ARG A 458 -23.85 -9.80 -4.97
N TRP A 459 -24.54 -9.72 -3.83
CA TRP A 459 -24.63 -10.80 -2.83
C TRP A 459 -25.27 -12.10 -3.35
N TRP A 460 -26.18 -11.99 -4.32
CA TRP A 460 -26.92 -13.11 -4.90
C TRP A 460 -26.19 -13.80 -6.05
N VAL A 461 -25.03 -13.28 -6.49
CA VAL A 461 -24.26 -13.89 -7.57
C VAL A 461 -23.55 -15.13 -7.03
N PRO A 462 -23.79 -16.32 -7.62
CA PRO A 462 -23.21 -17.56 -7.14
C PRO A 462 -21.70 -17.59 -7.38
N VAL A 463 -20.98 -18.21 -6.45
CA VAL A 463 -19.56 -18.53 -6.55
C VAL A 463 -19.45 -20.05 -6.56
N PRO A 464 -19.27 -20.67 -7.73
CA PRO A 464 -19.00 -22.10 -7.81
C PRO A 464 -17.75 -22.44 -7.01
N PHE A 465 -17.79 -23.55 -6.28
CA PHE A 465 -16.65 -24.04 -5.53
C PHE A 465 -16.54 -25.56 -5.60
N ALA A 466 -15.30 -26.03 -5.44
CA ALA A 466 -14.97 -27.43 -5.25
C ALA A 466 -14.05 -27.53 -4.03
N GLU A 467 -14.36 -28.43 -3.12
CA GLU A 467 -13.66 -28.59 -1.85
C GLU A 467 -13.34 -30.07 -1.60
N LEU A 468 -12.13 -30.30 -1.12
CA LEU A 468 -11.64 -31.59 -0.66
C LEU A 468 -11.26 -31.47 0.81
N GLN A 469 -11.74 -32.40 1.62
CA GLN A 469 -11.38 -32.55 3.02
C GLN A 469 -10.81 -33.95 3.26
N VAL A 470 -9.75 -34.01 4.06
CA VAL A 470 -9.16 -35.24 4.58
C VAL A 470 -9.12 -35.11 6.09
N GLU A 471 -9.69 -36.06 6.81
CA GLU A 471 -9.66 -36.14 8.27
C GLU A 471 -9.09 -37.51 8.67
N SER A 472 -8.10 -37.53 9.57
CA SER A 472 -7.44 -38.76 10.00
C SER A 472 -6.97 -38.68 11.44
N GLU A 473 -6.75 -39.85 12.06
CA GLU A 473 -6.16 -39.98 13.40
C GLU A 473 -4.66 -40.29 13.31
N PHE A 474 -3.88 -39.92 14.34
CA PHE A 474 -2.43 -40.20 14.36
C PHE A 474 -2.15 -41.66 14.69
N ASN A 475 -2.87 -42.20 15.65
CA ASN A 475 -2.72 -43.54 16.19
C ASN A 475 -3.98 -44.36 15.95
N GLN A 476 -3.81 -45.68 15.86
CA GLN A 476 -4.94 -46.58 15.86
C GLN A 476 -5.51 -46.69 17.29
N PRO A 477 -6.82 -46.48 17.50
CA PRO A 477 -7.41 -46.63 18.84
C PRO A 477 -7.38 -48.08 19.31
N ASP A 478 -7.14 -48.31 20.60
CA ASP A 478 -7.08 -49.65 21.21
C ASP A 478 -8.41 -50.44 21.09
N GLU A 479 -9.53 -49.72 20.94
CA GLU A 479 -10.88 -50.27 20.86
C GLU A 479 -11.25 -50.82 19.47
N ARG A 480 -10.47 -50.53 18.41
CA ARG A 480 -10.79 -50.94 17.03
C ARG A 480 -9.57 -51.29 16.18
N ALA A 481 -9.76 -52.18 15.22
CA ALA A 481 -8.70 -52.72 14.34
C ALA A 481 -8.27 -51.80 13.18
N TRP A 482 -8.79 -50.57 13.09
CA TRP A 482 -8.56 -49.62 12.00
C TRP A 482 -8.56 -48.18 12.53
N HIS A 483 -7.83 -47.26 11.89
CA HIS A 483 -7.78 -45.83 12.25
C HIS A 483 -8.60 -44.99 11.26
N LEU A 484 -9.10 -43.83 11.68
CA LEU A 484 -9.92 -42.97 10.83
C LEU A 484 -9.11 -42.44 9.63
N PHE A 485 -9.66 -42.56 8.42
CA PHE A 485 -9.21 -41.82 7.24
C PHE A 485 -10.41 -41.50 6.36
N GLU A 486 -10.99 -40.34 6.61
CA GLU A 486 -12.18 -39.86 5.94
C GLU A 486 -11.82 -38.88 4.82
N LEU A 487 -12.31 -39.19 3.62
CA LEU A 487 -12.24 -38.32 2.45
C LEU A 487 -13.63 -37.74 2.18
N THR A 488 -13.74 -36.42 2.16
CA THR A 488 -14.98 -35.72 1.79
C THR A 488 -14.72 -34.79 0.61
N GLY A 489 -15.41 -35.03 -0.51
CA GLY A 489 -15.47 -34.12 -1.64
C GLY A 489 -16.78 -33.35 -1.64
N ILE A 490 -16.74 -32.04 -1.85
CA ILE A 490 -17.91 -31.16 -1.92
C ILE A 490 -17.83 -30.33 -3.20
N VAL A 491 -18.91 -30.31 -3.97
CA VAL A 491 -19.06 -29.41 -5.12
C VAL A 491 -20.37 -28.65 -4.98
N GLY A 492 -20.33 -27.35 -5.23
CA GLY A 492 -21.52 -26.54 -5.00
C GLY A 492 -21.34 -25.08 -5.35
N THR A 493 -22.18 -24.26 -4.75
CA THR A 493 -22.11 -22.81 -4.86
C THR A 493 -22.14 -22.17 -3.48
N LEU A 494 -21.43 -21.07 -3.34
CA LEU A 494 -21.52 -20.19 -2.19
C LEU A 494 -22.02 -18.80 -2.58
N PHE A 495 -22.67 -18.12 -1.63
CA PHE A 495 -23.16 -16.77 -1.76
C PHE A 495 -22.56 -15.93 -0.62
N ARG A 496 -21.84 -14.84 -0.94
CA ARG A 496 -21.37 -13.92 0.11
C ARG A 496 -22.44 -12.85 0.34
N ILE A 497 -23.21 -13.03 1.40
CA ILE A 497 -24.39 -12.22 1.75
C ILE A 497 -23.97 -10.86 2.31
N ALA A 498 -22.96 -10.86 3.17
CA ALA A 498 -22.35 -9.69 3.77
C ALA A 498 -20.83 -9.92 3.86
N GLY A 499 -20.05 -8.87 4.12
CA GLY A 499 -18.58 -8.92 4.11
C GLY A 499 -17.95 -10.20 4.68
N PRO A 500 -18.32 -10.63 5.91
CA PRO A 500 -17.81 -11.87 6.50
C PRO A 500 -18.68 -13.11 6.29
N LEU A 501 -19.94 -13.01 5.85
CA LEU A 501 -20.91 -14.12 5.83
C LEU A 501 -21.03 -14.77 4.45
N GLU A 502 -20.59 -16.02 4.37
CA GLU A 502 -20.74 -16.92 3.22
C GLU A 502 -21.81 -17.97 3.54
N ILE A 503 -22.78 -18.18 2.64
CA ILE A 503 -23.72 -19.31 2.70
C ILE A 503 -23.28 -20.33 1.65
N LYS A 504 -23.11 -21.60 2.03
CA LYS A 504 -22.71 -22.70 1.15
C LYS A 504 -23.87 -23.67 0.94
N VAL A 505 -24.08 -24.08 -0.30
CA VAL A 505 -24.95 -25.21 -0.64
C VAL A 505 -24.26 -26.08 -1.68
N GLY A 506 -24.31 -27.39 -1.53
CA GLY A 506 -23.60 -28.29 -2.43
C GLY A 506 -24.01 -29.74 -2.28
N PHE A 507 -23.45 -30.54 -3.18
CA PHE A 507 -23.48 -31.99 -3.10
C PHE A 507 -22.15 -32.46 -2.53
N ASN A 508 -22.18 -33.40 -1.61
CA ASN A 508 -20.97 -34.01 -1.07
C ASN A 508 -20.97 -35.53 -1.23
N GLY A 509 -19.76 -36.06 -1.41
CA GLY A 509 -19.46 -37.48 -1.32
C GLY A 509 -18.45 -37.68 -0.21
N LYS A 510 -18.79 -38.53 0.75
CA LYS A 510 -17.97 -38.84 1.92
C LYS A 510 -17.67 -40.33 1.96
N ARG A 511 -16.42 -40.67 2.22
CA ARG A 511 -15.95 -42.05 2.30
C ARG A 511 -14.89 -42.18 3.37
N ASP A 512 -15.09 -43.10 4.30
CA ASP A 512 -14.01 -43.63 5.12
C ASP A 512 -13.28 -44.72 4.31
N VAL A 513 -11.98 -44.55 4.12
CA VAL A 513 -11.18 -45.45 3.28
C VAL A 513 -10.84 -46.75 4.01
N PHE A 514 -10.72 -46.70 5.35
CA PHE A 514 -10.29 -47.83 6.16
C PHE A 514 -11.45 -48.57 6.83
N GLN A 515 -12.66 -48.00 6.83
CA GLN A 515 -13.86 -48.70 7.29
C GLN A 515 -14.14 -49.97 6.44
N PRO A 516 -14.44 -51.13 7.06
CA PRO A 516 -14.59 -52.42 6.37
C PRO A 516 -15.72 -52.52 5.32
N ASP A 517 -16.80 -51.75 5.48
CA ASP A 517 -17.97 -51.74 4.59
C ASP A 517 -17.77 -50.88 3.32
N ARG A 518 -16.82 -49.93 3.35
CA ARG A 518 -16.35 -49.10 2.21
C ARG A 518 -17.43 -48.32 1.47
N GLU A 519 -18.59 -48.09 2.08
CA GLU A 519 -19.70 -47.41 1.41
C GLU A 519 -19.44 -45.91 1.28
N THR A 520 -19.58 -45.38 0.06
CA THR A 520 -19.53 -43.93 -0.17
C THR A 520 -20.90 -43.34 0.11
N THR A 521 -20.97 -42.42 1.06
CA THR A 521 -22.19 -41.71 1.41
C THR A 521 -22.28 -40.44 0.57
N PHE A 522 -23.33 -40.31 -0.22
CA PHE A 522 -23.62 -39.11 -0.98
C PHE A 522 -24.75 -38.32 -0.33
N GLY A 523 -24.71 -36.99 -0.38
CA GLY A 523 -25.81 -36.19 0.14
C GLY A 523 -25.75 -34.72 -0.25
N LEU A 524 -26.60 -33.96 0.40
CA LEU A 524 -26.68 -32.51 0.27
C LEU A 524 -26.04 -31.87 1.49
N ASN A 525 -25.29 -30.81 1.24
CA ASN A 525 -24.65 -29.99 2.25
C ASN A 525 -25.23 -28.58 2.16
N ALA A 526 -25.62 -28.03 3.30
CA ALA A 526 -25.99 -26.63 3.43
C ALA A 526 -25.32 -26.07 4.69
N GLY A 527 -24.84 -24.83 4.63
CA GLY A 527 -24.16 -24.26 5.77
C GLY A 527 -23.86 -22.78 5.60
N TYR A 528 -23.23 -22.22 6.62
CA TYR A 528 -22.67 -20.89 6.53
C TYR A 528 -21.27 -20.85 7.12
N GLN A 529 -20.47 -19.91 6.63
CA GLN A 529 -19.18 -19.55 7.18
C GLN A 529 -19.17 -18.04 7.41
N LEU A 530 -19.09 -17.67 8.68
CA LEU A 530 -18.91 -16.30 9.14
C LEU A 530 -17.43 -16.12 9.49
N LYS A 531 -16.68 -15.52 8.57
CA LYS A 531 -15.25 -15.20 8.74
C LYS A 531 -15.07 -14.24 9.91
N ARG A 532 -13.91 -14.32 10.58
CA ARG A 532 -13.55 -13.48 11.73
C ARG A 532 -13.79 -11.99 11.43
N PHE A 533 -14.59 -11.34 12.27
CA PHE A 533 -14.88 -9.91 12.19
C PHE A 533 -14.92 -9.28 13.58
N ASP A 534 -14.73 -7.96 13.64
CA ASP A 534 -14.81 -7.17 14.87
C ASP A 534 -16.27 -6.98 15.29
N VAL A 535 -16.62 -7.39 16.51
CA VAL A 535 -17.99 -7.24 17.03
C VAL A 535 -18.12 -5.95 17.84
N PHE A 536 -17.22 -5.73 18.79
CA PHE A 536 -17.16 -4.53 19.63
C PHE A 536 -15.74 -4.36 20.19
N LYS A 537 -15.46 -3.22 20.84
CA LYS A 537 -14.18 -2.98 21.51
C LYS A 537 -14.32 -3.16 23.01
N LEU A 538 -13.36 -3.86 23.62
CA LEU A 538 -13.20 -3.99 25.07
C LEU A 538 -11.82 -3.46 25.45
N LEU A 539 -11.77 -2.46 26.34
CA LEU A 539 -10.51 -1.79 26.74
C LEU A 539 -9.69 -1.27 25.54
N GLY A 540 -10.36 -0.72 24.53
CA GLY A 540 -9.74 -0.19 23.31
C GLY A 540 -9.28 -1.26 22.30
N LYS A 541 -9.39 -2.55 22.62
CA LYS A 541 -9.01 -3.67 21.75
C LYS A 541 -10.25 -4.36 21.15
N PRO A 542 -10.18 -4.86 19.91
CA PRO A 542 -11.31 -5.53 19.29
C PRO A 542 -11.58 -6.89 19.94
N VAL A 543 -12.85 -7.16 20.22
CA VAL A 543 -13.38 -8.52 20.45
C VAL A 543 -13.91 -9.02 19.11
N GLN A 544 -13.45 -10.18 18.70
CA GLN A 544 -13.73 -10.71 17.36
C GLN A 544 -14.50 -12.01 17.45
N PHE A 545 -15.36 -12.26 16.47
CA PHE A 545 -16.19 -13.45 16.41
C PHE A 545 -16.06 -14.13 15.05
N GLU A 546 -16.02 -15.46 15.05
CA GLU A 546 -16.19 -16.28 13.86
C GLU A 546 -17.16 -17.42 14.17
N SER A 547 -17.86 -17.89 13.14
CA SER A 547 -18.79 -19.02 13.28
C SER A 547 -18.88 -19.80 11.99
N GLU A 548 -18.98 -21.12 12.09
CA GLU A 548 -19.26 -22.00 10.97
C GLU A 548 -20.39 -22.96 11.37
N LEU A 549 -21.25 -23.27 10.40
CA LEU A 549 -22.27 -24.30 10.52
C LEU A 549 -22.31 -25.11 9.23
N GLU A 550 -22.38 -26.41 9.37
CA GLU A 550 -22.49 -27.36 8.28
C GLU A 550 -23.57 -28.38 8.61
N TYR A 551 -24.57 -28.46 7.75
CA TYR A 551 -25.67 -29.40 7.83
C TYR A 551 -25.61 -30.33 6.63
N PHE A 552 -25.43 -31.61 6.91
CA PHE A 552 -25.41 -32.68 5.95
C PHE A 552 -26.71 -33.49 6.03
N PHE A 553 -27.29 -33.74 4.87
CA PHE A 553 -28.51 -34.51 4.72
C PHE A 553 -28.33 -35.58 3.63
N ASN A 554 -28.59 -36.84 3.96
CA ASN A 554 -28.61 -37.94 3.00
C ASN A 554 -29.87 -38.80 3.16
N SER A 555 -30.68 -38.91 2.11
CA SER A 555 -31.84 -39.81 2.03
C SER A 555 -31.63 -41.01 1.08
N ILE A 556 -30.49 -41.08 0.40
CA ILE A 556 -30.14 -42.15 -0.55
C ILE A 556 -29.91 -43.44 0.25
N GLY A 557 -30.64 -44.50 -0.11
CA GLY A 557 -30.59 -45.80 0.59
C GLY A 557 -31.49 -45.92 1.82
N GLY A 558 -32.35 -44.93 2.11
CA GLY A 558 -33.37 -45.01 3.17
C GLY A 558 -32.87 -44.76 4.60
N ALA A 559 -31.57 -44.50 4.79
CA ALA A 559 -30.96 -44.25 6.09
C ALA A 559 -31.34 -42.89 6.72
N ASN A 560 -31.87 -41.93 5.94
CA ASN A 560 -32.18 -40.53 6.31
C ASN A 560 -31.21 -39.96 7.36
N ILE A 561 -29.95 -39.84 6.98
CA ILE A 561 -28.89 -39.30 7.82
C ILE A 561 -29.03 -37.78 7.86
N GLN A 562 -29.05 -37.23 9.07
CA GLN A 562 -28.96 -35.80 9.36
C GLN A 562 -27.77 -35.60 10.28
N GLU A 563 -26.81 -34.79 9.84
CA GLU A 563 -25.62 -34.46 10.61
C GLU A 563 -25.47 -32.94 10.63
N LEU A 564 -25.28 -32.37 11.81
CA LEU A 564 -25.05 -30.94 11.99
C LEU A 564 -23.75 -30.75 12.77
N ARG A 565 -22.87 -29.90 12.24
CA ARG A 565 -21.63 -29.45 12.87
C ARG A 565 -21.69 -27.94 13.00
N SER A 566 -21.35 -27.41 14.17
CA SER A 566 -21.18 -25.96 14.36
C SER A 566 -19.97 -25.68 15.22
N LEU A 567 -19.23 -24.63 14.86
CA LEU A 567 -18.11 -24.08 15.61
C LEU A 567 -18.33 -22.58 15.71
N SER A 568 -18.32 -22.03 16.91
CA SER A 568 -18.35 -20.59 17.15
C SER A 568 -17.18 -20.23 18.07
N ARG A 569 -16.44 -19.16 17.75
CA ARG A 569 -15.26 -18.77 18.52
C ARG A 569 -15.20 -17.26 18.71
N LEU A 570 -15.03 -16.86 19.97
CA LEU A 570 -14.76 -15.49 20.39
C LEU A 570 -13.27 -15.32 20.68
N TYR A 571 -12.72 -14.20 20.23
CA TYR A 571 -11.33 -13.81 20.43
C TYR A 571 -11.26 -12.51 21.21
N PHE A 572 -10.53 -12.54 22.31
CA PHE A 572 -10.24 -11.39 23.16
C PHE A 572 -8.76 -11.04 23.00
N SER A 573 -8.46 -9.93 22.32
CA SER A 573 -7.06 -9.53 22.06
C SER A 573 -6.34 -9.11 23.34
N LEU A 574 -5.24 -9.79 23.65
CA LEU A 574 -4.27 -9.39 24.67
C LEU A 574 -3.12 -8.59 24.04
N THR A 575 -2.66 -9.00 22.86
CA THR A 575 -1.72 -8.26 22.00
C THR A 575 -2.14 -8.44 20.53
N HIS A 576 -1.32 -7.95 19.60
CA HIS A 576 -1.54 -8.18 18.16
C HIS A 576 -1.38 -9.67 17.75
N ARG A 577 -0.69 -10.48 18.56
CA ARG A 577 -0.47 -11.91 18.31
C ARG A 577 -1.07 -12.83 19.38
N LEU A 578 -1.41 -12.33 20.55
CA LEU A 578 -1.88 -13.14 21.67
C LEU A 578 -3.36 -12.85 21.96
N PHE A 579 -4.17 -13.91 22.01
CA PHE A 579 -5.60 -13.85 22.21
C PHE A 579 -6.04 -14.84 23.27
N PHE A 580 -6.96 -14.43 24.13
CA PHE A 580 -7.77 -15.37 24.89
C PHE A 580 -8.95 -15.79 24.00
N THR A 581 -9.26 -17.08 23.92
CA THR A 581 -10.33 -17.61 23.07
C THR A 581 -11.34 -18.39 23.88
N ALA A 582 -12.61 -18.16 23.59
CA ALA A 582 -13.71 -19.00 24.06
C ALA A 582 -14.43 -19.57 22.83
N SER A 583 -14.51 -20.89 22.69
CA SER A 583 -15.23 -21.52 21.59
C SER A 583 -16.29 -22.51 22.06
N TYR A 584 -17.32 -22.64 21.25
CA TYR A 584 -18.42 -23.56 21.40
C TYR A 584 -18.51 -24.43 20.14
N ASN A 585 -18.38 -25.74 20.32
CA ASN A 585 -18.59 -26.73 19.27
C ASN A 585 -19.87 -27.50 19.56
N ALA A 586 -20.68 -27.71 18.54
CA ALA A 586 -21.88 -28.54 18.61
C ALA A 586 -21.87 -29.57 17.49
N TYR A 587 -22.26 -30.80 17.84
CA TYR A 587 -22.43 -31.92 16.93
C TYR A 587 -23.79 -32.56 17.18
N LEU A 588 -24.55 -32.82 16.12
CA LEU A 588 -25.80 -33.56 16.17
C LEU A 588 -25.81 -34.59 15.06
N TYR A 589 -26.23 -35.81 15.39
CA TYR A 589 -26.35 -36.91 14.43
C TYR A 589 -27.67 -37.64 14.62
N ARG A 590 -28.36 -37.92 13.52
CA ARG A 590 -29.64 -38.63 13.51
C ARG A 590 -29.77 -39.49 12.26
N THR A 591 -30.39 -40.65 12.41
CA THR A 591 -30.74 -41.56 11.30
C THR A 591 -32.21 -41.96 11.36
N ALA A 592 -32.75 -42.47 10.25
CA ALA A 592 -34.10 -43.02 10.17
C ALA A 592 -34.34 -44.19 11.15
N GLU A 593 -33.28 -44.96 11.42
CA GLU A 593 -33.33 -46.20 12.18
C GLU A 593 -33.48 -45.94 13.69
N VAL A 594 -32.68 -45.03 14.24
CA VAL A 594 -32.66 -44.72 15.67
C VAL A 594 -33.68 -43.63 16.03
N ARG A 595 -33.98 -42.71 15.10
CA ARG A 595 -34.95 -41.59 15.19
C ARG A 595 -34.72 -40.55 16.30
N VAL A 596 -34.03 -40.90 17.38
CA VAL A 596 -33.60 -40.01 18.48
C VAL A 596 -32.22 -39.44 18.14
N PRO A 597 -32.02 -38.12 18.15
CA PRO A 597 -30.71 -37.53 17.83
C PRO A 597 -29.70 -37.79 18.96
N GLY A 598 -28.49 -38.19 18.58
CA GLY A 598 -27.31 -38.08 19.44
C GLY A 598 -26.72 -36.68 19.31
N HIS A 599 -26.22 -36.12 20.41
CA HIS A 599 -25.58 -34.82 20.37
C HIS A 599 -24.35 -34.75 21.27
N SER A 600 -23.40 -33.89 20.88
CA SER A 600 -22.21 -33.58 21.65
C SER A 600 -21.99 -32.06 21.60
N ASN A 601 -21.75 -31.47 22.77
CA ASN A 601 -21.44 -30.06 22.92
C ASN A 601 -20.12 -29.92 23.66
N GLU A 602 -19.29 -28.98 23.22
CA GLU A 602 -17.97 -28.76 23.81
C GLU A 602 -17.72 -27.26 23.94
N ILE A 603 -17.36 -26.85 25.15
CA ILE A 603 -16.93 -25.48 25.44
C ILE A 603 -15.43 -25.53 25.68
N ASN A 604 -14.68 -24.73 24.92
CA ASN A 604 -13.23 -24.59 25.07
C ASN A 604 -12.90 -23.17 25.52
N VAL A 605 -11.95 -23.05 26.45
CA VAL A 605 -11.38 -21.77 26.87
C VAL A 605 -9.87 -21.90 26.86
N GLY A 606 -9.18 -21.00 26.16
CA GLY A 606 -7.74 -21.13 25.97
C GLY A 606 -7.00 -19.88 25.57
N LEU A 607 -5.70 -20.04 25.44
CA LEU A 607 -4.77 -19.01 25.01
C LEU A 607 -4.25 -19.36 23.62
N ASN A 608 -4.41 -18.42 22.69
CA ASN A 608 -4.09 -18.59 21.29
C ASN A 608 -3.02 -17.59 20.85
N PHE A 609 -1.92 -18.09 20.29
CA PHE A 609 -0.88 -17.30 19.65
C PHE A 609 -1.00 -17.38 18.13
N LEU A 610 -1.17 -16.25 17.47
CA LEU A 610 -1.40 -16.11 16.04
C LEU A 610 -0.23 -15.41 15.35
N TRP A 611 0.08 -15.87 14.14
CA TRP A 611 0.97 -15.17 13.22
C TRP A 611 0.37 -15.18 11.81
N ASP A 612 0.72 -14.15 11.04
CA ASP A 612 0.28 -14.01 9.66
C ASP A 612 1.38 -13.40 8.78
N LYS A 613 1.32 -13.71 7.49
CA LYS A 613 2.19 -13.14 6.46
C LYS A 613 1.45 -13.14 5.13
N THR A 614 1.39 -11.99 4.47
CA THR A 614 0.82 -11.86 3.13
C THR A 614 1.92 -11.61 2.11
N VAL A 615 1.87 -12.32 0.98
CA VAL A 615 2.82 -12.26 -0.13
C VAL A 615 2.04 -12.08 -1.44
N GLN A 616 2.32 -10.99 -2.14
CA GLN A 616 1.80 -10.72 -3.49
C GLN A 616 2.73 -11.38 -4.52
N SER A 617 2.17 -12.12 -5.49
CA SER A 617 2.94 -12.53 -6.67
C SER A 617 2.95 -11.41 -7.72
N PHE A 618 4.11 -11.19 -8.34
CA PHE A 618 4.34 -10.18 -9.37
C PHE A 618 4.35 -10.80 -10.77
#